data_AF-A0A6N7PWP4-F1
#
_entry.id   AF-A0A6N7PWP4-F1
#
_cell.length_a   1.000
_cell.length_b   1.000
_cell.length_c   1.000
_cell.angle_alpha   90.00
_cell.angle_beta   90.00
_cell.angle_gamma   90.00
#
_symmetry.space_group_name_H-M   'P 1'
#
loop_
_entity.id
_entity.type
_entity.pdbx_description
1 polymer ?
#
loop_
_entity_poly.entity_id
_entity_poly.type
_entity_poly.pdbx_seq_one_letter_code
_entity_poly.pdbx_strand_id
1 'polypeptide(L)'
;MILALGALLTLASVLLAWSHLARVRRATSGKTAELVVALKRLPASERAAALATRAPEGSAERRLAALIQPTDEATGEARSAAVDELLAEIERALEASASWPGAATRIAAHGGLLLAVITVLVRPGSISFVAPALLVLGLGGAATCAALGRRARELAEAQRKAVDALVDALGLREPLAPGALPRAPRPGRRRGV
;
A
#
# COMPACT_ATOMS: atom_id res chain seq x y z
N MET A 1 -4.06 -18.06 -31.22
CA MET A 1 -3.59 -18.66 -29.95
C MET A 1 -2.55 -17.78 -29.23
N ILE A 2 -1.42 -17.41 -29.86
CA ILE A 2 -0.37 -16.59 -29.19
C ILE A 2 -0.88 -15.21 -28.74
N LEU A 3 -1.71 -14.54 -29.55
CA LEU A 3 -2.35 -13.27 -29.14
C LEU A 3 -3.23 -13.42 -27.90
N ALA A 4 -3.97 -14.53 -27.79
CA ALA A 4 -4.82 -14.79 -26.63
C ALA A 4 -3.98 -15.00 -25.36
N LEU A 5 -2.83 -15.67 -25.46
CA LEU A 5 -1.88 -15.81 -24.35
C LEU A 5 -1.28 -14.47 -23.94
N GLY A 6 -0.89 -13.62 -24.90
CA GLY A 6 -0.39 -12.28 -24.62
C GLY A 6 -1.42 -11.39 -23.94
N ALA A 7 -2.68 -11.44 -24.40
CA ALA A 7 -3.79 -10.74 -23.77
C ALA A 7 -4.05 -11.25 -22.35
N LEU A 8 -4.09 -12.57 -22.14
CA LEU A 8 -4.30 -13.18 -20.83
C LEU A 8 -3.21 -12.77 -19.83
N LEU A 9 -1.94 -12.84 -20.24
CA LEU A 9 -0.81 -12.46 -19.39
C LEU A 9 -0.86 -10.98 -19.00
N THR A 10 -1.19 -10.13 -19.96
CA THR A 10 -1.35 -8.68 -19.74
C THR A 10 -2.50 -8.40 -18.78
N LEU A 11 -3.66 -9.04 -19.00
CA LEU A 11 -4.85 -8.86 -18.18
C LEU A 11 -4.62 -9.36 -16.75
N ALA A 12 -4.01 -10.52 -16.58
CA ALA A 12 -3.64 -11.06 -15.27
C ALA A 12 -2.69 -10.11 -14.52
N SER A 13 -1.69 -9.55 -15.21
CA SER A 13 -0.74 -8.61 -14.62
C SER A 13 -1.43 -7.32 -14.15
N VAL A 14 -2.35 -6.78 -14.95
CA VAL A 14 -3.13 -5.59 -14.63
C VAL A 14 -4.11 -5.86 -13.47
N LEU A 15 -4.85 -6.96 -13.51
CA LEU A 15 -5.77 -7.35 -12.43
C LEU A 15 -5.05 -7.51 -11.10
N LEU A 16 -3.84 -8.05 -11.13
CA LEU A 16 -3.03 -8.24 -9.94
C LEU A 16 -2.47 -6.91 -9.41
N ALA A 17 -2.06 -6.00 -10.29
CA ALA A 17 -1.72 -4.62 -9.93
C ALA A 17 -2.94 -3.83 -9.40
N TRP A 18 -4.15 -4.15 -9.86
CA TRP A 18 -5.38 -3.53 -9.38
C TRP A 18 -5.80 -4.06 -8.00
N SER A 19 -5.80 -5.38 -7.81
CA SER A 19 -6.12 -6.01 -6.52
C SER A 19 -5.16 -5.52 -5.43
N HIS A 20 -3.91 -5.26 -5.82
CA HIS A 20 -2.90 -4.63 -5.00
C HIS A 20 -3.28 -3.19 -4.58
N LEU A 21 -3.64 -2.33 -5.53
CA LEU A 21 -4.14 -0.99 -5.24
C LEU A 21 -5.36 -1.02 -4.31
N ALA A 22 -6.27 -1.96 -4.55
CA ALA A 22 -7.46 -2.15 -3.72
C ALA A 22 -7.09 -2.56 -2.28
N ARG A 23 -6.07 -3.41 -2.10
CA ARG A 23 -5.59 -3.81 -0.76
C ARG A 23 -5.01 -2.62 0.01
N VAL A 24 -4.17 -1.81 -0.62
CA VAL A 24 -3.65 -0.56 -0.01
C VAL A 24 -4.80 0.38 0.36
N ARG A 25 -5.77 0.57 -0.54
CA ARG A 25 -6.95 1.41 -0.25
C ARG A 25 -7.78 0.91 0.94
N ARG A 26 -7.81 -0.40 1.18
CA ARG A 26 -8.56 -1.03 2.30
C ARG A 26 -7.78 -1.09 3.61
N ALA A 27 -6.47 -0.83 3.60
CA ALA A 27 -5.65 -0.87 4.81
C ALA A 27 -6.05 0.17 5.86
N THR A 28 -6.69 1.26 5.43
CA THR A 28 -7.27 2.30 6.29
C THR A 28 -8.66 2.65 5.79
N SER A 29 -9.41 3.42 6.59
CA SER A 29 -10.71 3.96 6.17
C SER A 29 -10.64 4.92 4.97
N GLY A 30 -9.46 5.41 4.60
CA GLY A 30 -9.28 6.51 3.65
C GLY A 30 -9.70 7.88 4.17
N LYS A 31 -10.27 7.95 5.39
CA LYS A 31 -10.70 9.19 6.07
C LYS A 31 -9.82 9.54 7.27
N THR A 32 -8.67 8.90 7.38
CA THR A 32 -7.75 9.04 8.51
C THR A 32 -7.31 10.50 8.70
N ALA A 33 -7.05 11.24 7.63
CA ALA A 33 -6.68 12.66 7.71
C ALA A 33 -7.82 13.55 8.26
N GLU A 34 -9.06 13.31 7.83
CA GLU A 34 -10.25 14.02 8.34
C GLU A 34 -10.46 13.71 9.82
N LEU A 35 -10.29 12.45 10.22
CA LEU A 35 -10.36 12.01 11.61
C LEU A 35 -9.30 12.73 12.47
N VAL A 36 -8.05 12.83 12.01
CA VAL A 36 -7.00 13.56 12.74
C VAL A 36 -7.38 15.02 12.98
N VAL A 37 -7.86 15.74 11.96
CA VAL A 37 -8.29 17.13 12.10
C VAL A 37 -9.44 17.24 13.11
N ALA A 38 -10.41 16.33 13.03
CA ALA A 38 -11.56 16.31 13.91
C ALA A 38 -11.18 15.99 15.38
N LEU A 39 -10.16 15.16 15.59
CA LEU A 39 -9.65 14.80 16.93
C LEU A 39 -8.78 15.90 17.54
N LYS A 40 -7.96 16.58 16.74
CA LYS A 40 -7.12 17.70 17.22
C LYS A 40 -7.93 18.86 17.80
N ARG A 41 -9.20 19.01 17.40
CA ARG A 41 -10.14 20.01 17.92
C ARG A 41 -10.73 19.64 19.29
N LEU A 42 -10.54 18.39 19.75
CA LEU A 42 -11.05 17.90 21.02
C LEU A 42 -9.95 17.92 22.09
N PRO A 43 -10.32 18.06 23.38
CA PRO A 43 -9.39 17.88 24.48
C PRO A 43 -8.85 16.45 24.50
N ALA A 44 -7.60 16.28 24.96
CA ALA A 44 -6.88 15.00 24.88
C ALA A 44 -7.64 13.83 25.52
N SER A 45 -8.34 14.09 26.62
CA SER A 45 -9.17 13.12 27.35
C SER A 45 -10.33 12.54 26.52
N GLU A 46 -10.86 13.29 25.55
CA GLU A 46 -12.03 12.87 24.75
C GLU A 46 -11.65 12.24 23.40
N ARG A 47 -10.38 12.36 22.98
CA ARG A 47 -9.94 11.94 21.63
C ARG A 47 -10.12 10.45 21.40
N ALA A 48 -9.82 9.61 22.38
CA ALA A 48 -9.97 8.15 22.25
C ALA A 48 -11.44 7.74 22.08
N ALA A 49 -12.35 8.31 22.88
CA ALA A 49 -13.78 8.05 22.79
C ALA A 49 -14.37 8.57 21.46
N ALA A 50 -13.97 9.77 21.04
CA ALA A 50 -14.39 10.34 19.77
C ALA A 50 -13.85 9.55 18.57
N LEU A 51 -12.62 9.03 18.62
CA LEU A 51 -12.09 8.14 17.60
C LEU A 51 -12.92 6.86 17.52
N ALA A 52 -13.26 6.26 18.67
CA ALA A 52 -14.11 5.09 18.71
C ALA A 52 -15.47 5.37 18.06
N THR A 53 -16.04 6.57 18.22
CA THR A 53 -17.38 6.87 17.69
C THR A 53 -17.35 7.20 16.19
N ARG A 54 -16.30 7.91 15.74
CA ARG A 54 -16.20 8.46 14.37
C ARG A 54 -15.49 7.53 13.39
N ALA A 55 -14.69 6.58 13.87
CA ALA A 55 -14.00 5.62 13.02
C ALA A 55 -15.01 4.61 12.41
N PRO A 56 -14.93 4.33 11.10
CA PRO A 56 -15.79 3.33 10.47
C PRO A 56 -15.62 1.94 11.09
N GLU A 57 -16.69 1.15 11.11
CA GLU A 57 -16.64 -0.22 11.61
C GLU A 57 -15.68 -1.09 10.77
N GLY A 58 -14.96 -1.99 11.45
CA GLY A 58 -13.95 -2.85 10.82
C GLY A 58 -12.69 -2.15 10.35
N SER A 59 -12.58 -0.82 10.51
CA SER A 59 -11.37 -0.07 10.14
C SER A 59 -10.24 -0.23 11.15
N ALA A 60 -9.00 -0.04 10.69
CA ALA A 60 -7.82 -0.03 11.55
C ALA A 60 -7.92 1.06 12.63
N GLU A 61 -8.52 2.20 12.30
CA GLU A 61 -8.78 3.30 13.21
C GLU A 61 -9.73 2.91 14.36
N ARG A 62 -10.75 2.09 14.08
CA ARG A 62 -11.68 1.57 15.09
C ARG A 62 -11.01 0.54 16.00
N ARG A 63 -10.18 -0.34 15.42
CA ARG A 63 -9.36 -1.28 16.20
C ARG A 63 -8.41 -0.54 17.14
N LEU A 64 -7.76 0.50 16.65
CA LEU A 64 -6.89 1.35 17.46
C LEU A 64 -7.65 2.03 18.60
N ALA A 65 -8.86 2.55 18.34
CA ALA A 65 -9.69 3.14 19.39
C ALA A 65 -10.06 2.14 20.50
N ALA A 66 -10.36 0.89 20.13
CA ALA A 66 -10.67 -0.18 21.07
C ALA A 66 -9.46 -0.55 21.94
N LEU A 67 -8.24 -0.50 21.40
CA LEU A 67 -7.01 -0.74 22.16
C LEU A 67 -6.71 0.38 23.16
N ILE A 68 -7.07 1.63 22.84
CA ILE A 68 -6.77 2.79 23.70
C ILE A 68 -7.80 2.99 24.80
N GLN A 69 -9.04 2.52 24.59
CA GLN A 69 -10.06 2.61 25.62
C GLN A 69 -9.59 1.88 26.89
N PRO A 70 -9.76 2.48 28.07
CA PRO A 70 -9.34 1.86 29.31
C PRO A 70 -10.21 0.64 29.59
N THR A 71 -9.66 -0.55 29.39
CA THR A 71 -10.11 -1.77 30.04
C THR A 71 -9.44 -1.86 31.41
N ASP A 72 -10.23 -2.14 32.45
CA ASP A 72 -9.79 -2.23 33.86
C ASP A 72 -8.67 -3.26 34.10
N GLU A 73 -8.42 -4.15 33.14
CA GLU A 73 -7.48 -5.28 33.28
C GLU A 73 -6.14 -5.09 32.54
N ALA A 74 -5.99 -4.08 31.68
CA ALA A 74 -4.79 -3.92 30.86
C ALA A 74 -3.79 -2.93 31.48
N THR A 75 -2.60 -3.42 31.85
CA THR A 75 -1.47 -2.56 32.24
C THR A 75 -1.07 -1.63 31.09
N GLY A 76 -0.58 -0.43 31.41
CA GLY A 76 -0.18 0.57 30.41
C GLY A 76 0.81 0.04 29.36
N GLU A 77 1.71 -0.86 29.78
CA GLU A 77 2.68 -1.54 28.89
C GLU A 77 2.04 -2.54 27.92
N ALA A 78 1.04 -3.30 28.37
CA ALA A 78 0.31 -4.21 27.49
C ALA A 78 -0.46 -3.44 26.40
N ARG A 79 -0.95 -2.24 26.74
CA ARG A 79 -1.63 -1.34 25.81
C ARG A 79 -0.68 -0.75 24.77
N SER A 80 0.49 -0.26 25.18
CA SER A 80 1.48 0.26 24.24
C SER A 80 1.98 -0.83 23.29
N ALA A 81 2.20 -2.05 23.79
CA ALA A 81 2.60 -3.19 22.96
C ALA A 81 1.54 -3.55 21.92
N ALA A 82 0.25 -3.56 22.29
CA ALA A 82 -0.83 -3.85 21.34
C ALA A 82 -1.00 -2.76 20.28
N VAL A 83 -0.80 -1.48 20.65
CA VAL A 83 -0.79 -0.37 19.69
C VAL A 83 0.39 -0.51 18.72
N ASP A 84 1.59 -0.80 19.22
CA ASP A 84 2.78 -1.01 18.39
C ASP A 84 2.62 -2.21 17.45
N GLU A 85 1.99 -3.29 17.91
CA GLU A 85 1.71 -4.46 17.08
C GLU A 85 0.73 -4.12 15.94
N LEU A 86 -0.35 -3.38 16.23
CA LEU A 86 -1.30 -2.93 15.22
C LEU A 86 -0.63 -1.99 14.21
N LEU A 87 0.24 -1.08 14.66
CA LEU A 87 1.02 -0.21 13.78
C LEU A 87 1.98 -1.03 12.90
N ALA A 88 2.62 -2.05 13.46
CA ALA A 88 3.48 -2.97 12.73
C ALA A 88 2.70 -3.85 11.74
N GLU A 89 1.44 -4.21 12.01
CA GLU A 89 0.55 -4.89 11.05
C GLU A 89 0.26 -3.97 9.86
N ILE A 90 -0.11 -2.72 10.12
CA ILE A 90 -0.37 -1.72 9.06
C ILE A 90 0.91 -1.48 8.25
N GLU A 91 2.06 -1.30 8.90
CA GLU A 91 3.34 -1.12 8.22
C GLU A 91 3.68 -2.34 7.36
N ARG A 92 3.55 -3.57 7.87
CA ARG A 92 3.76 -4.80 7.09
C ARG A 92 2.81 -4.89 5.90
N ALA A 93 1.54 -4.52 6.06
CA ALA A 93 0.57 -4.51 4.97
C ALA A 93 0.95 -3.48 3.87
N LEU A 94 1.50 -2.33 4.27
CA LEU A 94 1.98 -1.27 3.36
C LEU A 94 3.36 -1.60 2.72
N GLU A 95 4.25 -2.31 3.42
CA GLU A 95 5.56 -2.71 2.92
C GLU A 95 5.48 -3.90 1.97
N ALA A 96 4.70 -4.92 2.32
CA ALA A 96 4.43 -6.06 1.43
C ALA A 96 3.81 -5.60 0.10
N SER A 97 3.17 -4.44 0.09
CA SER A 97 2.62 -3.80 -1.10
C SER A 97 3.63 -2.89 -1.86
N ALA A 98 4.75 -2.48 -1.28
CA ALA A 98 5.71 -1.63 -1.99
C ALA A 98 6.53 -2.39 -3.07
N SER A 99 6.74 -3.69 -2.90
CA SER A 99 7.64 -4.54 -3.71
C SER A 99 6.99 -5.12 -4.97
N TRP A 100 5.67 -5.34 -4.94
CA TRP A 100 4.92 -6.08 -5.96
C TRP A 100 4.80 -5.39 -7.34
N PRO A 101 4.61 -4.06 -7.44
CA PRO A 101 4.42 -3.39 -8.74
C PRO A 101 5.61 -3.50 -9.70
N GLY A 102 6.84 -3.59 -9.15
CA GLY A 102 8.04 -3.78 -9.95
C GLY A 102 8.08 -5.15 -10.63
N ALA A 103 7.68 -6.20 -9.92
CA ALA A 103 7.60 -7.55 -10.48
C ALA A 103 6.51 -7.65 -11.56
N ALA A 104 5.31 -7.11 -11.31
CA ALA A 104 4.21 -7.11 -12.28
C ALA A 104 4.58 -6.36 -13.58
N THR A 105 5.26 -5.22 -13.46
CA THR A 105 5.74 -4.45 -14.61
C THR A 105 6.77 -5.24 -15.44
N ARG A 106 7.72 -5.91 -14.76
CA ARG A 106 8.73 -6.75 -15.43
C ARG A 106 8.08 -7.94 -16.13
N ILE A 107 7.13 -8.62 -15.50
CA ILE A 107 6.41 -9.76 -16.08
C ILE A 107 5.64 -9.33 -17.33
N ALA A 108 4.92 -8.20 -17.29
CA ALA A 108 4.20 -7.69 -18.46
C ALA A 108 5.15 -7.33 -19.62
N ALA A 109 6.26 -6.63 -19.31
CA ALA A 109 7.25 -6.23 -20.32
C ALA A 109 7.99 -7.42 -20.95
N HIS A 110 8.56 -8.31 -20.13
CA HIS A 110 9.32 -9.47 -20.60
C HIS A 110 8.40 -10.51 -21.25
N GLY A 111 7.17 -10.66 -20.76
CA GLY A 111 6.17 -11.56 -21.33
C GLY A 111 5.75 -11.15 -22.73
N GLY A 112 5.46 -9.87 -22.94
CA GLY A 112 5.14 -9.34 -24.28
C GLY A 112 6.32 -9.48 -25.26
N LEU A 113 7.54 -9.17 -24.80
CA LEU A 113 8.76 -9.31 -25.59
C LEU A 113 9.02 -10.77 -25.97
N LEU A 114 8.93 -11.70 -25.02
CA LEU A 114 9.16 -13.12 -25.25
C LEU A 114 8.19 -13.69 -26.28
N LEU A 115 6.89 -13.35 -26.16
CA LEU A 115 5.87 -13.80 -27.11
C LEU A 115 6.07 -13.21 -28.51
N ALA A 116 6.52 -11.96 -28.60
CA ALA A 116 6.88 -11.35 -29.88
C ALA A 116 8.06 -12.07 -30.55
N VAL A 117 9.12 -12.38 -29.79
CA VAL A 117 10.29 -13.13 -30.28
C VAL A 117 9.88 -14.53 -30.76
N ILE A 118 9.10 -15.27 -29.96
CA ILE A 118 8.59 -16.60 -30.35
C ILE A 118 7.77 -16.51 -31.65
N THR A 119 6.94 -15.48 -31.79
CA THR A 119 6.12 -15.30 -33.01
C THR A 119 6.98 -15.11 -34.25
N VAL A 120 8.04 -14.30 -34.16
CA VAL A 120 8.97 -14.05 -35.27
C VAL A 120 9.75 -15.32 -35.64
N LEU A 121 10.20 -16.09 -34.63
CA LEU A 121 10.96 -17.33 -34.84
C LEU A 121 10.12 -18.46 -35.45
N VAL A 122 8.85 -18.57 -35.08
CA VAL A 122 7.95 -19.63 -35.58
C VAL A 122 7.37 -19.31 -36.96
N ARG A 123 7.33 -18.03 -37.35
CA ARG A 123 6.85 -17.59 -38.67
C ARG A 123 7.86 -16.65 -39.38
N PRO A 124 9.05 -17.16 -39.73
CA PRO A 124 10.01 -16.38 -40.50
C PRO A 124 9.42 -16.03 -41.86
N GLY A 125 9.47 -14.75 -42.26
CA GLY A 125 9.05 -14.29 -43.59
C GLY A 125 7.63 -13.72 -43.71
N SER A 126 6.80 -13.78 -42.66
CA SER A 126 5.49 -13.11 -42.63
C SER A 126 5.54 -11.93 -41.66
N ILE A 127 5.59 -10.70 -42.16
CA ILE A 127 5.37 -9.49 -41.35
C ILE A 127 3.87 -9.44 -41.03
N SER A 128 3.46 -10.30 -40.10
CA SER A 128 2.08 -10.39 -39.63
C SER A 128 1.88 -9.37 -38.50
N PHE A 129 0.71 -8.71 -38.49
CA PHE A 129 0.31 -7.73 -37.46
C PHE A 129 0.38 -8.27 -36.00
N VAL A 130 0.54 -9.59 -35.83
CA VAL A 130 0.63 -10.26 -34.54
C VAL A 130 1.82 -9.80 -33.69
N ALA A 131 3.01 -9.70 -34.27
CA ALA A 131 4.23 -9.31 -33.52
C ALA A 131 4.15 -7.87 -32.97
N PRO A 132 3.85 -6.83 -33.77
CA PRO A 132 3.66 -5.48 -33.24
C PRO A 132 2.49 -5.39 -32.25
N ALA A 133 1.40 -6.14 -32.45
CA ALA A 133 0.29 -6.17 -31.49
C ALA A 133 0.71 -6.72 -30.11
N LEU A 134 1.53 -7.77 -30.06
CA LEU A 134 2.06 -8.32 -28.80
C LEU A 134 2.99 -7.34 -28.08
N LEU A 135 3.82 -6.59 -28.82
CA LEU A 135 4.67 -5.55 -28.25
C LEU A 135 3.84 -4.41 -27.66
N VAL A 136 2.84 -3.93 -28.39
CA VAL A 136 1.92 -2.89 -27.91
C VAL A 136 1.16 -3.35 -26.66
N LEU A 137 0.67 -4.59 -26.64
CA LEU A 137 0.03 -5.19 -25.47
C LEU A 137 0.97 -5.26 -24.26
N GLY A 138 2.21 -5.75 -24.45
CA GLY A 138 3.21 -5.85 -23.40
C GLY A 138 3.60 -4.48 -22.84
N LEU A 139 3.86 -3.49 -23.70
CA LEU A 139 4.18 -2.11 -23.32
C LEU A 139 3.00 -1.43 -22.61
N GLY A 140 1.78 -1.56 -23.13
CA GLY A 140 0.57 -1.01 -22.52
C GLY A 140 0.28 -1.62 -21.15
N GLY A 141 0.45 -2.95 -21.02
CA GLY A 141 0.37 -3.65 -19.74
C GLY A 141 1.39 -3.15 -18.73
N ALA A 142 2.66 -3.08 -19.13
CA ALA A 142 3.74 -2.59 -18.29
C ALA A 142 3.51 -1.13 -17.83
N ALA A 143 3.10 -0.25 -18.74
CA ALA A 143 2.80 1.14 -18.42
C ALA A 143 1.64 1.25 -17.42
N THR A 144 0.60 0.44 -17.59
CA THR A 144 -0.56 0.39 -16.68
C THR A 144 -0.15 -0.12 -15.29
N CYS A 145 0.62 -1.21 -15.22
CA CYS A 145 1.15 -1.74 -13.97
C CYS A 145 2.06 -0.72 -13.26
N ALA A 146 2.90 0.01 -14.00
CA ALA A 146 3.75 1.05 -13.45
C ALA A 146 2.92 2.23 -12.90
N ALA A 147 1.88 2.67 -13.61
CA ALA A 147 1.00 3.74 -13.16
C ALA A 147 0.22 3.34 -11.89
N LEU A 148 -0.35 2.13 -11.86
CA LEU A 148 -1.02 1.58 -10.66
C LEU A 148 -0.04 1.44 -9.50
N GLY A 149 1.20 1.05 -9.77
CA GLY A 149 2.27 0.96 -8.78
C GLY A 149 2.64 2.29 -8.15
N ARG A 150 2.82 3.34 -8.97
CA ARG A 150 3.07 4.72 -8.47
C ARG A 150 1.92 5.20 -7.59
N ARG A 151 0.69 5.03 -8.05
CA ARG A 151 -0.50 5.44 -7.31
C ARG A 151 -0.66 4.70 -5.99
N ALA A 152 -0.33 3.40 -5.96
CA ALA A 152 -0.33 2.61 -4.73
C ALA A 152 0.73 3.12 -3.73
N ARG A 153 1.93 3.50 -4.19
CA ARG A 153 2.99 4.07 -3.34
C ARG A 153 2.59 5.41 -2.75
N GLU A 154 2.06 6.31 -3.57
CA GLU A 154 1.55 7.62 -3.11
C GLU A 154 0.48 7.46 -2.04
N LEU A 155 -0.47 6.53 -2.25
CA LEU A 155 -1.50 6.22 -1.26
C LEU A 155 -0.93 5.61 0.01
N ALA A 156 0.03 4.68 -0.08
CA ALA A 156 0.67 4.08 1.08
C ALA A 156 1.44 5.13 1.90
N GLU A 157 2.17 6.04 1.25
CA GLU A 157 2.85 7.14 1.94
C GLU A 157 1.87 8.11 2.60
N ALA A 158 0.77 8.45 1.94
CA ALA A 158 -0.28 9.30 2.50
C ALA A 158 -0.96 8.64 3.71
N GLN A 159 -1.26 7.34 3.62
CA GLN A 159 -1.83 6.57 4.72
C GLN A 159 -0.87 6.47 5.91
N ARG A 160 0.42 6.19 5.66
CA ARG A 160 1.44 6.18 6.72
C ARG A 160 1.51 7.52 7.46
N LYS A 161 1.59 8.62 6.72
CA LYS A 161 1.58 9.98 7.31
C LYS A 161 0.32 10.25 8.12
N ALA A 162 -0.83 9.79 7.66
CA ALA A 162 -2.09 9.98 8.36
C ALA A 162 -2.18 9.14 9.65
N VAL A 163 -1.67 7.91 9.62
CA VAL A 163 -1.56 7.04 10.81
C VAL A 163 -0.60 7.65 11.83
N ASP A 164 0.59 8.09 11.40
CA ASP A 164 1.56 8.76 12.27
C ASP A 164 0.94 10.01 12.93
N ALA A 165 0.24 10.83 12.14
CA ALA A 165 -0.44 12.02 12.65
C ALA A 165 -1.60 11.69 13.61
N LEU A 166 -2.21 10.52 13.49
CA LEU A 166 -3.26 10.04 14.37
C LEU A 166 -2.68 9.55 15.70
N VAL A 167 -1.57 8.80 15.68
CA VAL A 167 -0.82 8.42 16.88
C VAL A 167 -0.34 9.66 17.64
N ASP A 168 0.20 10.66 16.93
CA ASP A 168 0.60 11.95 17.51
C ASP A 168 -0.61 12.70 18.13
N ALA A 169 -1.76 12.72 17.43
CA ALA A 169 -2.96 13.40 17.93
C ALA A 169 -3.53 12.73 19.20
N LEU A 170 -3.38 11.42 19.33
CA LEU A 170 -3.81 10.67 20.51
C LEU A 170 -2.83 10.78 21.68
N GLY A 171 -1.66 11.39 21.49
CA GLY A 171 -0.64 11.51 22.54
C GLY A 171 -0.03 10.17 22.95
N LEU A 172 -0.13 9.15 22.09
CA LEU A 172 0.41 7.81 22.34
C LEU A 172 1.91 7.73 22.09
N ARG A 173 2.49 8.77 21.51
CA ARG A 173 3.92 8.89 21.36
C ARG A 173 4.48 9.42 22.67
N GLU A 174 5.16 8.56 23.42
CA GLU A 174 5.96 9.01 24.55
C GLU A 174 6.88 10.14 24.07
N PRO A 175 6.96 11.27 24.79
CA PRO A 175 7.96 12.27 24.48
C PRO A 175 9.32 11.58 24.53
N LEU A 176 10.01 11.50 23.39
CA LEU A 176 11.38 11.02 23.34
C LEU A 176 12.14 11.74 24.46
N ALA A 177 12.66 10.98 25.42
CA ALA A 177 13.48 11.53 26.49
C ALA A 177 14.53 12.47 25.85
N PRO A 178 14.76 13.67 26.41
CA PRO A 178 15.69 14.64 25.82
C PRO A 178 17.07 13.99 25.66
N GLY A 179 17.46 13.68 24.42
CA GLY A 179 18.68 12.94 24.08
C GLY A 179 18.47 11.63 23.31
N ALA A 180 17.24 11.12 23.18
CA ALA A 180 16.97 9.95 22.37
C ALA A 180 17.14 10.28 20.87
N LEU A 181 18.01 9.52 20.21
CA LEU A 181 18.33 9.70 18.79
C LEU A 181 17.03 9.66 17.94
N PRO A 182 16.87 10.55 16.95
CA PRO A 182 15.81 10.42 15.96
C PRO A 182 15.87 9.00 15.40
N ARG A 183 14.75 8.26 15.42
CA ARG A 183 14.70 6.92 14.79
C ARG A 183 15.24 7.08 13.36
N ALA A 184 16.37 6.42 13.11
CA ALA A 184 17.07 6.52 11.84
C ALA A 184 16.09 6.26 10.69
N PRO A 185 16.23 6.94 9.53
CA PRO A 185 15.45 6.61 8.35
C PRO A 185 15.65 5.13 8.04
N ARG A 186 14.61 4.30 8.24
CA ARG A 186 14.75 2.86 8.01
C ARG A 186 15.09 2.59 6.54
N PRO A 187 15.97 1.61 6.27
CA PRO A 187 16.58 1.42 4.96
C PRO A 187 15.59 0.80 3.96
N GLY A 188 14.68 1.63 3.43
CA GLY A 188 13.84 1.32 2.26
C GLY A 188 13.96 2.38 1.16
N ARG A 189 14.63 3.52 1.46
CA ARG A 189 14.80 4.65 0.57
C ARG A 189 15.99 4.47 -0.38
N ARG A 190 16.09 3.32 -1.06
CA ARG A 190 16.85 3.31 -2.32
C ARG A 190 15.98 3.98 -3.37
N ARG A 191 16.26 5.27 -3.61
CA ARG A 191 15.94 5.92 -4.89
C ARG A 191 16.60 5.07 -5.98
N GLY A 192 15.81 4.19 -6.59
CA GLY A 192 16.16 3.58 -7.86
C GLY A 192 16.09 4.68 -8.91
N VAL A 193 17.27 5.20 -9.25
CA VAL A 193 17.55 5.85 -10.54
C VAL A 193 17.23 4.86 -11.66
#